data_AF-A0A7L3HB56-F1
#
_entry.id   AF-A0A7L3HB56-F1
#
_cell.length_a   1.000
_cell.length_b   1.000
_cell.length_c   1.000
_cell.angle_alpha   90.00
_cell.angle_beta   90.00
_cell.angle_gamma   90.00
#
_symmetry.space_group_name_H-M   'P 1'
#
loop_
_entity.id
_entity.type
_entity.pdbx_description
1 polymer ?
#
loop_
_entity_poly.entity_id
_entity_poly.type
_entity_poly.pdbx_seq_one_letter_code
_entity_poly.pdbx_strand_id
1 'polypeptide(L)'
;LSELGSESAKIKAMGIMDKLSTDKTVKVLNILEKNIQDGSKLSTLLNHNNDTEDEERLWRDLIMERVTKSADACLTAINIMTSPNMPKAVYIEDVIERVIQYTKFHLQNTLYPQYDPVYRVDPHGG
;
A
#
# COMPACT_ATOMS: atom_id res chain seq x y z
N LEU A 1 3.59 5.46 -9.34
CA LEU A 1 4.05 5.59 -7.94
C LEU A 1 5.35 4.83 -7.73
N SER A 2 5.54 3.67 -8.37
CA SER A 2 6.83 2.95 -8.42
C SER A 2 8.08 3.84 -8.60
N GLU A 3 8.10 4.76 -9.57
CA GLU A 3 9.22 5.69 -9.75
C GLU A 3 9.45 6.58 -8.50
N LEU A 4 8.37 7.12 -7.93
CA LEU A 4 8.44 7.91 -6.69
C LEU A 4 8.95 7.08 -5.51
N GLY A 5 8.56 5.80 -5.42
CA GLY A 5 9.09 4.85 -4.46
C GLY A 5 10.59 4.67 -4.61
N SER A 6 11.08 4.43 -5.83
CA SER A 6 12.52 4.33 -6.14
C SER A 6 13.27 5.62 -5.80
N GLU A 7 12.78 6.78 -6.22
CA GLU A 7 13.42 8.06 -5.94
C GLU A 7 13.44 8.38 -4.43
N SER A 8 12.36 8.07 -3.71
CA SER A 8 12.33 8.23 -2.25
C SER A 8 13.38 7.35 -1.56
N ALA A 9 13.59 6.12 -2.04
CA ALA A 9 14.62 5.24 -1.50
C ALA A 9 16.04 5.78 -1.77
N LYS A 10 16.28 6.34 -2.96
CA LYS A 10 17.57 6.98 -3.30
C LYS A 10 17.85 8.20 -2.42
N ILE A 11 16.87 9.10 -2.28
CA ILE A 11 16.99 10.31 -1.44
C ILE A 11 17.24 9.92 0.03
N LYS A 12 16.56 8.88 0.52
CA LYS A 12 16.77 8.33 1.86
C LYS A 12 18.20 7.79 2.01
N ALA A 13 18.68 7.00 1.05
CA ALA A 13 20.04 6.44 1.07
C ALA A 13 21.13 7.54 1.05
N MET A 14 20.87 8.65 0.37
CA MET A 14 21.74 9.83 0.38
C MET A 14 21.70 10.61 1.71
N GLY A 15 20.72 10.36 2.57
CA GLY A 15 20.58 11.05 3.86
C GLY A 15 20.20 12.53 3.72
N ILE A 16 19.45 12.90 2.67
CA ILE A 16 19.09 14.29 2.37
C ILE A 16 17.58 14.56 2.33
N MET A 17 16.77 13.63 2.84
CA MET A 17 15.30 13.75 2.86
C MET A 17 14.83 15.01 3.62
N ASP A 18 15.53 15.34 4.71
CA ASP A 18 15.28 16.48 5.60
C ASP A 18 15.55 17.84 4.92
N LYS A 19 16.29 17.85 3.81
CA LYS A 19 16.52 19.05 3.00
C LYS A 19 15.32 19.43 2.13
N LEU A 20 14.33 18.52 1.98
CA LEU A 20 13.09 18.82 1.28
C LEU A 20 12.21 19.74 2.13
N SER A 21 11.47 20.64 1.48
CA SER A 21 10.52 21.53 2.15
C SER A 21 9.48 20.74 2.93
N THR A 22 9.44 20.93 4.26
CA THR A 22 8.50 20.27 5.17
C THR A 22 7.06 20.39 4.70
N ASP A 23 6.62 21.59 4.30
CA ASP A 23 5.23 21.82 3.85
C ASP A 23 4.89 21.03 2.59
N LYS A 24 5.85 20.88 1.67
CA LYS A 24 5.68 20.06 0.46
C LYS A 24 5.65 18.58 0.83
N THR A 25 6.52 18.14 1.73
CA THR A 25 6.58 16.76 2.21
C THR A 25 5.28 16.34 2.90
N VAL A 26 4.70 17.20 3.74
CA VAL A 26 3.39 16.98 4.38
C VAL A 26 2.28 16.84 3.33
N LYS A 27 2.26 17.71 2.31
CA LYS A 27 1.30 17.60 1.20
C LYS A 27 1.44 16.29 0.43
N VAL A 28 2.68 15.86 0.16
CA VAL A 28 2.95 14.57 -0.50
C VAL A 28 2.43 13.42 0.37
N LEU A 29 2.71 13.42 1.67
CA LEU A 29 2.22 12.39 2.58
C LEU A 29 0.69 12.31 2.62
N ASN A 30 -0.01 13.45 2.60
CA ASN A 30 -1.47 13.49 2.51
C ASN A 30 -2.02 12.98 1.16
N ILE A 31 -1.27 13.12 0.07
CA ILE A 31 -1.63 12.52 -1.23
C ILE A 31 -1.38 11.01 -1.18
N LEU A 32 -0.28 10.57 -0.57
CA LEU A 32 0.05 9.16 -0.41
C LEU A 32 -1.00 8.45 0.44
N GLU A 33 -1.48 9.08 1.52
CA GLU A 33 -2.58 8.58 2.36
C GLU A 33 -3.79 8.13 1.53
N LYS A 34 -4.28 9.00 0.62
CA LYS A 34 -5.38 8.68 -0.28
C LYS A 34 -5.07 7.51 -1.21
N ASN A 35 -3.85 7.48 -1.76
CA ASN A 35 -3.42 6.38 -2.63
C ASN A 35 -3.29 5.04 -1.86
N ILE A 36 -2.97 5.06 -0.58
CA ILE A 36 -2.95 3.87 0.28
C ILE A 36 -4.38 3.40 0.53
N GLN A 37 -5.28 4.34 0.85
CA GLN A 37 -6.69 4.05 1.10
C GLN A 37 -7.36 3.33 -0.09
N ASP A 38 -7.06 3.75 -1.32
CA ASP A 38 -7.65 3.18 -2.55
C ASP A 38 -7.48 1.64 -2.66
N GLY A 39 -6.38 1.08 -2.16
CA GLY A 39 -6.09 -0.35 -2.20
C GLY A 39 -6.31 -1.10 -0.88
N SER A 40 -6.49 -0.40 0.24
CA SER A 40 -6.39 -0.97 1.60
C SER A 40 -7.36 -2.10 1.95
N LYS A 41 -8.44 -2.28 1.20
CA LYS A 41 -9.47 -3.32 1.44
C LYS A 41 -9.92 -4.03 0.17
N LEU A 42 -9.11 -3.99 -0.90
CA LEU A 42 -9.45 -4.68 -2.14
C LEU A 42 -9.13 -6.16 -2.02
N SER A 43 -10.17 -7.00 -2.02
CA SER A 43 -9.99 -8.45 -2.08
C SER A 43 -9.34 -8.84 -3.41
N THR A 44 -8.23 -9.55 -3.33
CA THR A 44 -7.54 -10.15 -4.48
C THR A 44 -8.05 -11.57 -4.78
N LEU A 45 -8.89 -12.11 -3.90
CA LEU A 45 -9.55 -13.40 -4.08
C LEU A 45 -10.90 -13.16 -4.76
N LEU A 46 -11.09 -13.79 -5.92
CA LEU A 46 -12.34 -13.71 -6.67
C LEU A 46 -13.35 -14.74 -6.17
N ASN A 47 -14.59 -14.31 -5.99
CA ASN A 47 -15.73 -15.22 -5.84
C ASN A 47 -16.17 -15.67 -7.24
N HIS A 48 -16.09 -16.98 -7.50
CA HIS A 48 -16.53 -17.58 -8.75
C HIS A 48 -18.05 -17.46 -8.90
N ASN A 49 -18.52 -16.43 -9.60
CA ASN A 49 -19.90 -16.34 -10.02
C ASN A 49 -19.97 -15.78 -11.46
N ASN A 50 -20.09 -16.68 -12.43
CA ASN A 50 -20.58 -16.43 -13.80
C ASN A 50 -19.78 -15.51 -14.76
N ASP A 51 -18.58 -15.07 -14.43
CA ASP A 51 -17.75 -14.30 -15.37
C ASP A 51 -17.00 -15.21 -16.36
N THR A 52 -16.72 -14.70 -17.57
CA THR A 52 -15.84 -15.38 -18.53
C THR A 52 -14.38 -15.34 -18.07
N GLU A 53 -13.55 -16.30 -18.49
CA GLU A 53 -12.12 -16.36 -18.11
C GLU A 53 -11.36 -15.05 -18.44
N ASP A 54 -11.71 -14.39 -19.54
CA ASP A 54 -11.09 -13.13 -19.97
C ASP A 54 -11.50 -11.94 -19.09
N GLU A 55 -12.78 -11.87 -18.70
CA GLU A 55 -13.26 -10.86 -17.75
C GLU A 55 -12.60 -11.07 -16.39
N GLU A 56 -12.50 -12.32 -15.93
CA GLU A 56 -11.84 -12.67 -14.68
C GLU A 56 -10.39 -12.17 -14.66
N ARG A 57 -9.65 -12.45 -15.74
CA ARG A 57 -8.26 -12.02 -15.87
C ARG A 57 -8.12 -10.50 -15.86
N LEU A 58 -8.96 -9.80 -16.62
CA LEU A 58 -8.94 -8.33 -16.65
C LEU A 58 -9.25 -7.74 -15.26
N TRP A 59 -10.23 -8.29 -14.55
CA TRP A 59 -10.57 -7.88 -13.19
C TRP A 59 -9.40 -8.10 -12.23
N ARG A 60 -8.71 -9.26 -12.30
CA ARG A 60 -7.51 -9.52 -11.49
C ARG A 60 -6.42 -8.50 -11.76
N ASP A 61 -6.13 -8.22 -13.02
CA ASP A 61 -5.07 -7.28 -13.41
C ASP A 61 -5.38 -5.86 -12.88
N LEU A 62 -6.63 -5.41 -13.01
CA LEU A 62 -7.08 -4.10 -12.50
C LEU A 62 -6.99 -4.00 -10.97
N ILE A 63 -7.36 -5.06 -10.25
CA ILE A 63 -7.27 -5.09 -8.78
C ILE A 63 -5.79 -5.11 -8.35
N MET A 64 -4.98 -5.96 -8.98
CA MET A 64 -3.55 -6.07 -8.65
C MET A 64 -2.79 -4.79 -8.94
N GLU A 65 -3.12 -4.06 -10.01
CA GLU A 65 -2.55 -2.75 -10.30
C GLU A 65 -2.82 -1.76 -9.16
N ARG A 66 -4.06 -1.70 -8.66
CA ARG A 66 -4.45 -0.82 -7.54
C ARG A 66 -3.72 -1.21 -6.25
N VAL A 67 -3.69 -2.51 -5.93
CA VAL A 67 -2.99 -3.03 -4.75
C VAL A 67 -1.51 -2.68 -4.80
N THR A 68 -0.85 -2.90 -5.94
CA THR A 68 0.57 -2.59 -6.14
C THR A 68 0.84 -1.09 -6.03
N LYS A 69 -0.02 -0.26 -6.64
CA LYS A 69 0.07 1.20 -6.54
C LYS A 69 -0.04 1.68 -5.08
N SER A 70 -0.92 1.09 -4.28
CA SER A 70 -1.04 1.39 -2.85
C SER A 70 0.17 0.90 -2.04
N ALA A 71 0.78 -0.24 -2.41
CA ALA A 71 2.03 -0.69 -1.80
C ALA A 71 3.17 0.30 -2.05
N ASP A 72 3.34 0.79 -3.28
CA ASP A 72 4.32 1.81 -3.63
C ASP A 72 4.12 3.10 -2.81
N ALA A 73 2.86 3.48 -2.59
CA ALA A 73 2.52 4.64 -1.78
C ALA A 73 2.93 4.43 -0.31
N CYS A 74 2.64 3.26 0.26
CA CYS A 74 3.09 2.88 1.60
C CYS A 74 4.61 2.98 1.72
N LEU A 75 5.33 2.36 0.78
CA LEU A 75 6.80 2.33 0.79
C LEU A 75 7.38 3.75 0.71
N THR A 76 6.82 4.60 -0.16
CA THR A 76 7.24 6.00 -0.29
C THR A 76 7.03 6.77 1.02
N ALA A 77 5.86 6.62 1.65
CA ALA A 77 5.54 7.28 2.91
C ALA A 77 6.49 6.82 4.04
N ILE A 78 6.76 5.52 4.13
CA ILE A 78 7.72 4.96 5.09
C ILE A 78 9.11 5.51 4.84
N ASN A 79 9.58 5.55 3.59
CA ASN A 79 10.90 6.10 3.26
C ASN A 79 11.06 7.54 3.72
N ILE A 80 10.04 8.37 3.52
CA ILE A 80 10.02 9.76 4.01
C ILE A 80 10.11 9.79 5.54
N MET A 81 9.16 9.17 6.25
CA MET A 81 9.05 9.29 7.71
C MET A 81 10.21 8.64 8.47
N THR A 82 10.81 7.59 7.92
CA THR A 82 11.93 6.85 8.55
C THR A 82 13.31 7.37 8.12
N SER A 83 13.37 8.45 7.36
CA SER A 83 14.64 9.11 7.06
C SER A 83 15.19 9.84 8.30
N PRO A 84 16.52 9.97 8.42
CA PRO A 84 17.13 10.71 9.54
C PRO A 84 16.71 12.18 9.55
N ASN A 85 16.69 12.79 10.74
CA ASN A 85 16.51 14.24 10.96
C ASN A 85 15.19 14.84 10.44
N MET A 86 14.19 14.01 10.15
CA MET A 86 12.92 14.49 9.63
C MET A 86 12.15 15.35 10.67
N PRO A 87 11.55 16.48 10.25
CA PRO A 87 10.78 17.33 11.16
C PRO A 87 9.55 16.61 11.73
N LYS A 88 9.15 16.91 12.96
CA LYS A 88 8.00 16.26 13.61
C LYS A 88 6.69 16.32 12.81
N ALA A 89 6.50 17.36 12.00
CA ALA A 89 5.31 17.57 11.18
C ALA A 89 5.08 16.47 10.12
N VAL A 90 6.11 15.70 9.74
CA VAL A 90 5.96 14.63 8.73
C VAL A 90 5.42 13.32 9.32
N TYR A 91 5.33 13.18 10.64
CA TYR A 91 4.76 12.00 11.29
C TYR A 91 3.25 12.16 11.42
N ILE A 92 2.54 11.93 10.31
CA ILE A 92 1.09 12.07 10.23
C ILE A 92 0.44 10.76 10.66
N GLU A 93 -0.34 10.80 11.75
CA GLU A 93 -0.98 9.61 12.34
C GLU A 93 -1.87 8.87 11.34
N ASP A 94 -2.66 9.60 10.56
CA ASP A 94 -3.52 9.01 9.52
C ASP A 94 -2.73 8.21 8.48
N VAL A 95 -1.55 8.70 8.05
CA VAL A 95 -0.71 7.99 7.09
C VAL A 95 -0.19 6.69 7.70
N ILE A 96 0.27 6.74 8.96
CA ILE A 96 0.80 5.59 9.68
C ILE A 96 -0.29 4.53 9.84
N GLU A 97 -1.47 4.92 10.29
CA GLU A 97 -2.62 4.03 10.47
C GLU A 97 -3.01 3.36 9.14
N ARG A 98 -3.03 4.10 8.04
CA ARG A 98 -3.34 3.53 6.71
C ARG A 98 -2.31 2.53 6.23
N VAL A 99 -1.01 2.78 6.46
CA VAL A 99 0.05 1.81 6.15
C VAL A 99 -0.15 0.51 6.94
N ILE A 100 -0.47 0.61 8.24
CA ILE A 100 -0.69 -0.56 9.11
C ILE A 100 -1.93 -1.33 8.64
N GLN A 101 -3.04 -0.65 8.36
CA GLN A 101 -4.28 -1.25 7.90
C GLN A 101 -4.11 -1.96 6.56
N TYR A 102 -3.46 -1.30 5.58
CA TYR A 102 -3.14 -1.89 4.28
C TYR A 102 -2.34 -3.19 4.46
N THR A 103 -1.27 -3.13 5.26
CA THR A 103 -0.37 -4.27 5.49
C THR A 103 -1.13 -5.43 6.15
N LYS A 104 -1.88 -5.15 7.22
CA LYS A 104 -2.66 -6.17 7.93
C LYS A 104 -3.67 -6.83 7.01
N PHE A 105 -4.43 -6.03 6.24
CA PHE A 105 -5.46 -6.54 5.36
C PHE A 105 -4.87 -7.47 4.29
N HIS A 106 -3.83 -7.05 3.57
CA HIS A 106 -3.26 -7.86 2.50
C HIS A 106 -2.47 -9.07 3.00
N LEU A 107 -1.87 -9.00 4.19
CA LEU A 107 -1.32 -10.21 4.81
C LEU A 107 -2.42 -11.24 5.05
N GLN A 108 -3.53 -10.83 5.68
CA GLN A 108 -4.61 -11.73 6.08
C GLN A 108 -5.50 -12.22 4.92
N ASN A 109 -5.74 -11.38 3.91
CA ASN A 109 -6.74 -11.65 2.86
C ASN A 109 -6.12 -11.95 1.49
N THR A 110 -4.82 -11.67 1.31
CA THR A 110 -4.11 -11.95 0.06
C THR A 110 -3.00 -12.97 0.29
N LEU A 111 -2.02 -12.67 1.14
CA LEU A 111 -0.81 -13.47 1.24
C LEU A 111 -1.08 -14.80 1.94
N TYR A 112 -1.60 -14.80 3.17
CA TYR A 112 -1.76 -16.05 3.93
C TYR A 112 -2.67 -17.07 3.21
N PRO A 113 -3.86 -16.72 2.69
CA PRO A 113 -4.74 -17.70 2.04
C PRO A 113 -4.18 -18.27 0.73
N GLN A 114 -3.31 -17.52 0.05
CA GLN A 114 -2.67 -17.96 -1.19
C GLN A 114 -1.56 -18.98 -0.93
N TYR A 115 -0.77 -18.77 0.14
CA TYR A 115 0.40 -19.60 0.44
C TYR A 115 0.12 -20.73 1.44
N ASP A 116 -0.91 -20.59 2.28
CA ASP A 116 -1.30 -21.61 3.25
C ASP A 116 -2.84 -21.74 3.32
N PRO A 117 -3.39 -22.91 2.90
CA PRO A 117 -4.83 -23.17 2.91
C PRO A 117 -5.51 -23.03 4.28
N VAL A 118 -4.80 -23.15 5.41
CA VAL A 118 -5.36 -22.97 6.76
C VAL A 118 -5.97 -21.58 6.95
N TYR A 119 -5.46 -20.58 6.22
CA TYR A 119 -5.94 -19.22 6.29
C TYR A 119 -7.01 -18.89 5.25
N ARG A 120 -7.42 -19.85 4.40
CA ARG A 120 -8.57 -19.65 3.52
C ARG A 120 -9.82 -19.62 4.39
N VAL A 121 -10.53 -18.51 4.33
CA VAL A 121 -11.82 -18.37 5.02
C VAL A 121 -12.78 -19.39 4.39
N ASP A 122 -13.27 -20.32 5.21
CA ASP A 122 -14.24 -21.33 4.77
C ASP A 122 -15.55 -20.62 4.34
N PRO A 123 -16.02 -20.78 3.08
CA PRO A 123 -17.29 -20.21 2.66
C PRO A 123 -18.50 -20.75 3.44
N HIS A 124 -18.34 -21.82 4.22
CA HIS A 124 -19.39 -22.46 5.01
C HIS A 124 -19.30 -22.24 6.52
N GLY A 125 -18.43 -21.33 7.00
CA GLY A 125 -18.39 -20.77 8.37
C GLY A 125 -18.99 -21.59 9.53
N GLY A 126 -18.15 -22.00 10.48
CA GLY A 126 -18.60 -22.49 11.79
C GLY A 126 -19.34 -21.44 12.62
#